data_AF-A0A0D2KYB6-F1
#
_entry.id   AF-A0A0D2KYB6-F1
#
_cell.length_a   1.000
_cell.length_b   1.000
_cell.length_c   1.000
_cell.angle_alpha   90.00
_cell.angle_beta   90.00
_cell.angle_gamma   90.00
#
_symmetry.space_group_name_H-M   'P 1'
#
loop_
_entity.id
_entity.type
_entity.pdbx_description
1 polymer ?
#
loop_
_entity_poly.entity_id
_entity_poly.type
_entity_poly.pdbx_seq_one_letter_code
_entity_poly.pdbx_strand_id
1 'polypeptide(L)'
;MATHSNFTLSPNIFRSPSSDIPVSFCNENDLENHLPEFFKSITDGAVGLAPLYVGQKCSFRTLAIASRTRVLIVTLQHRKGKPKTTAPTSEFPEVSLRVLLCHPPFLKCAFQMDRLAASLYLDFGIRITTAKDLLSLSRGSRHSFQSFITALGGELSLNKSAAKVLYMSEGATNVSFQTLALQAWAAFSSAVVLSTSIQLEIIPSINTQIMDKKILKLIATTIHTGTQQMLSMPLRRKNEVIMDAAIQSGEVKVESQRYKLA
;
A
#
# COMPACT_ATOMS: atom_id res chain seq x y z
N MET A 1 -20.64 -2.49 14.19
CA MET A 1 -19.53 -1.90 13.42
C MET A 1 -19.78 -0.41 13.34
N ALA A 2 -18.78 0.44 13.57
CA ALA A 2 -18.96 1.88 13.43
C ALA A 2 -19.26 2.22 11.97
N THR A 3 -20.38 2.90 11.70
CA THR A 3 -20.71 3.42 10.38
C THR A 3 -19.89 4.67 10.15
N HIS A 4 -18.91 4.61 9.24
CA HIS A 4 -18.16 5.79 8.84
C HIS A 4 -19.03 6.66 7.94
N SER A 5 -19.09 7.96 8.23
CA SER A 5 -19.79 8.94 7.40
C SER A 5 -18.93 9.29 6.18
N ASN A 6 -19.58 9.37 5.01
CA ASN A 6 -18.96 9.91 3.79
C ASN A 6 -18.37 11.30 4.07
N PHE A 7 -17.28 11.63 3.41
CA PHE A 7 -16.62 12.93 3.53
C PHE A 7 -16.04 13.37 2.19
N THR A 8 -15.60 14.63 2.14
CA THR A 8 -14.93 15.19 0.97
C THR A 8 -13.43 15.32 1.26
N LEU A 9 -12.61 14.77 0.39
CA LEU A 9 -11.16 14.89 0.42
C LEU A 9 -10.74 16.12 -0.39
N SER A 10 -9.99 17.04 0.22
CA SER A 10 -9.35 18.16 -0.46
C SER A 10 -7.85 17.85 -0.64
N PRO A 11 -7.42 17.36 -1.81
CA PRO A 11 -6.05 16.90 -1.98
C PRO A 11 -5.07 18.08 -2.02
N ASN A 12 -4.04 18.04 -1.18
CA ASN A 12 -3.05 19.12 -1.05
C ASN A 12 -1.60 18.67 -1.33
N ILE A 13 -1.43 17.51 -1.95
CA ILE A 13 -0.12 16.90 -2.20
C ILE A 13 0.51 17.43 -3.48
N PHE A 14 -0.27 17.62 -4.53
CA PHE A 14 0.20 18.22 -5.78
C PHE A 14 0.00 19.73 -5.71
N ARG A 15 0.90 20.49 -6.34
CA ARG A 15 0.79 21.95 -6.42
C ARG A 15 -0.33 22.40 -7.34
N SER A 16 -0.68 21.57 -8.32
CA SER A 16 -1.80 21.83 -9.21
C SER A 16 -3.11 21.78 -8.43
N PRO A 17 -4.02 22.75 -8.63
CA PRO A 17 -5.32 22.74 -7.98
C PRO A 17 -6.05 21.45 -8.33
N SER A 18 -6.55 20.77 -7.31
CA SER A 18 -7.34 19.55 -7.44
C SER A 18 -8.74 19.84 -6.94
N SER A 19 -9.76 19.38 -7.67
CA SER A 19 -11.13 19.44 -7.19
C SER A 19 -11.28 18.59 -5.94
N ASP A 20 -12.22 18.99 -5.09
CA ASP A 20 -12.67 18.20 -3.96
C ASP A 20 -13.21 16.84 -4.42
N ILE A 21 -12.89 15.79 -3.67
CA ILE A 21 -13.12 14.39 -4.07
C ILE A 21 -14.04 13.72 -3.06
N PRO A 22 -15.26 13.32 -3.45
CA PRO A 22 -16.13 12.56 -2.57
C PRO A 22 -15.49 11.21 -2.21
N VAL A 23 -15.52 10.91 -0.92
CA VAL A 23 -15.09 9.65 -0.32
C VAL A 23 -16.30 8.93 0.24
N SER A 24 -16.50 7.70 -0.22
CA SER A 24 -17.58 6.83 0.22
C SER A 24 -17.04 5.57 0.89
N PHE A 25 -17.82 5.01 1.80
CA PHE A 25 -17.48 3.79 2.52
C PHE A 25 -18.45 2.68 2.13
N CYS A 26 -17.93 1.45 2.03
CA CYS A 26 -18.76 0.26 1.97
C CYS A 26 -18.07 -0.92 2.65
N ASN A 27 -18.87 -1.91 3.03
CA ASN A 27 -18.35 -3.23 3.38
C ASN A 27 -18.24 -4.08 2.11
N GLU A 28 -17.44 -5.14 2.17
CA GLU A 28 -17.32 -6.12 1.09
C GLU A 28 -18.69 -6.64 0.60
N ASN A 29 -19.64 -6.85 1.51
CA ASN A 29 -20.99 -7.34 1.20
C ASN A 29 -21.85 -6.32 0.44
N ASP A 30 -21.57 -5.03 0.59
CA ASP A 30 -22.33 -3.95 -0.04
C ASP A 30 -21.67 -3.46 -1.33
N LEU A 31 -20.46 -3.95 -1.64
CA LEU A 31 -19.59 -3.44 -2.70
C LEU A 31 -20.28 -3.44 -4.07
N GLU A 32 -21.12 -4.42 -4.38
CA GLU A 32 -21.86 -4.50 -5.65
C GLU A 32 -22.75 -3.29 -5.90
N ASN A 33 -23.28 -2.67 -4.84
CA ASN A 33 -24.12 -1.48 -4.96
C ASN A 33 -23.30 -0.22 -5.28
N HIS A 34 -22.01 -0.22 -4.93
CA HIS A 34 -21.12 0.93 -5.12
C HIS A 34 -20.29 0.84 -6.41
N LEU A 35 -20.02 -0.37 -6.90
CA LEU A 35 -19.17 -0.59 -8.07
C LEU A 35 -19.68 0.06 -9.37
N PRO A 36 -20.98 0.04 -9.73
CA PRO A 36 -21.44 0.65 -10.97
C PRO A 36 -21.14 2.15 -11.03
N GLU A 37 -21.36 2.86 -9.93
CA GLU A 37 -21.06 4.30 -9.85
C GLU A 37 -19.55 4.54 -9.85
N PHE A 38 -18.77 3.70 -9.16
CA PHE A 38 -17.31 3.79 -9.17
C PHE A 38 -16.71 3.48 -10.56
N PHE A 39 -17.22 2.50 -11.29
CA PHE A 39 -16.74 2.21 -12.65
C PHE A 39 -16.98 3.38 -13.60
N LYS A 40 -18.11 4.08 -13.47
CA LYS A 40 -18.37 5.31 -14.24
C LYS A 40 -17.38 6.42 -13.93
N SER A 41 -16.75 6.45 -12.76
CA SER A 41 -15.73 7.45 -12.41
C SER A 41 -14.33 7.10 -12.91
N ILE A 42 -14.11 5.89 -13.45
CA ILE A 42 -12.82 5.47 -14.03
C ILE A 42 -12.78 5.89 -15.50
N THR A 43 -12.39 7.14 -15.77
CA THR A 43 -12.28 7.70 -17.12
C THR A 43 -10.91 7.53 -17.75
N ASP A 44 -9.87 7.36 -16.93
CA ASP A 44 -8.47 7.39 -17.36
C ASP A 44 -7.84 6.00 -17.52
N GLY A 45 -8.62 4.93 -17.39
CA GLY A 45 -8.14 3.54 -17.46
C GLY A 45 -7.23 3.12 -16.30
N ALA A 46 -7.09 3.94 -15.26
CA ALA A 46 -6.27 3.65 -14.09
C ALA A 46 -7.04 3.83 -12.78
N VAL A 47 -6.62 3.07 -11.76
CA VAL A 47 -7.09 3.21 -10.37
C VAL A 47 -5.91 3.19 -9.41
N GLY A 48 -5.97 4.04 -8.39
CA GLY A 48 -5.02 4.07 -7.30
C GLY A 48 -5.50 3.25 -6.12
N LEU A 49 -4.62 2.49 -5.49
CA LEU A 49 -4.92 1.60 -4.37
C LEU A 49 -4.06 1.98 -3.16
N ALA A 50 -4.68 2.00 -1.98
CA ALA A 50 -3.98 2.09 -0.71
C ALA A 50 -4.55 1.12 0.33
N PRO A 51 -3.73 0.21 0.89
CA PRO A 51 -4.14 -0.66 1.97
C PRO A 51 -4.02 0.01 3.35
N LEU A 52 -4.96 -0.32 4.23
CA LEU A 52 -4.83 -0.12 5.67
C LEU A 52 -4.48 -1.45 6.34
N TYR A 53 -3.33 -1.48 7.00
CA TYR A 53 -2.88 -2.60 7.83
C TYR A 53 -3.08 -2.24 9.30
N VAL A 54 -3.67 -3.14 10.07
CA VAL A 54 -4.00 -2.91 11.48
C VAL A 54 -3.13 -3.78 12.39
N GLY A 55 -2.52 -3.14 13.39
CA GLY A 55 -1.78 -3.79 14.47
C GLY A 55 -0.43 -4.38 14.04
N GLN A 56 0.28 -4.94 15.03
CA GLN A 56 1.63 -5.51 14.84
C GLN A 56 1.66 -6.74 13.90
N LYS A 57 0.52 -7.42 13.75
CA LYS A 57 0.39 -8.58 12.84
C LYS A 57 0.27 -8.18 11.37
N CYS A 58 0.28 -6.88 11.03
CA CYS A 58 0.05 -6.40 9.66
C CYS A 58 -1.25 -6.94 9.05
N SER A 59 -2.33 -7.04 9.82
CA SER A 59 -3.58 -7.59 9.30
C SER A 59 -4.20 -6.63 8.30
N PHE A 60 -4.29 -7.04 7.03
CA PHE A 60 -4.95 -6.25 6.00
C PHE A 60 -6.47 -6.34 6.20
N ARG A 61 -7.15 -5.18 6.20
CA ARG A 61 -8.60 -5.10 6.45
C ARG A 61 -9.34 -4.09 5.61
N THR A 62 -8.71 -3.00 5.21
CA THR A 62 -9.39 -1.95 4.45
C THR A 62 -8.56 -1.60 3.24
N LEU A 63 -9.24 -1.41 2.11
CA LEU A 63 -8.66 -0.97 0.86
C LEU A 63 -9.35 0.32 0.41
N ALA A 64 -8.58 1.39 0.21
CA ALA A 64 -9.06 2.54 -0.53
C ALA A 64 -8.74 2.35 -2.02
N ILE A 65 -9.73 2.64 -2.85
CA ILE A 65 -9.68 2.57 -4.32
C ILE A 65 -10.04 3.95 -4.83
N ALA A 66 -9.15 4.56 -5.59
CA ALA A 66 -9.32 5.90 -6.11
C ALA A 66 -9.37 5.92 -7.63
N SER A 67 -10.24 6.78 -8.13
CA SER A 67 -10.27 7.27 -9.50
C SER A 67 -9.99 8.77 -9.49
N ARG A 68 -10.10 9.45 -10.64
CA ARG A 68 -9.93 10.89 -10.73
C ARG A 68 -10.87 11.67 -9.81
N THR A 69 -12.13 11.25 -9.75
CA THR A 69 -13.21 12.03 -9.15
C THR A 69 -13.84 11.39 -7.92
N ARG A 70 -13.41 10.19 -7.51
CA ARG A 70 -13.99 9.48 -6.36
C ARG A 70 -12.97 8.60 -5.65
N VAL A 71 -13.15 8.45 -4.35
CA VAL A 71 -12.51 7.39 -3.55
C VAL A 71 -13.58 6.50 -2.92
N LEU A 72 -13.39 5.19 -3.04
CA LEU A 72 -14.20 4.16 -2.39
C LEU A 72 -13.32 3.45 -1.35
N ILE A 73 -13.71 3.49 -0.09
CA ILE A 73 -13.06 2.78 1.01
C ILE A 73 -13.86 1.52 1.30
N VAL A 74 -13.24 0.36 1.05
CA VAL A 74 -13.85 -0.96 1.21
C VAL A 74 -13.29 -1.64 2.46
N THR A 75 -14.15 -1.99 3.41
CA THR A 75 -13.76 -2.83 4.55
C THR A 75 -14.02 -4.30 4.24
N LEU A 76 -12.95 -5.09 4.25
CA LEU A 76 -12.94 -6.52 3.96
C LEU A 76 -13.14 -7.34 5.23
N GLN A 77 -13.91 -8.41 5.13
CA GLN A 77 -14.19 -9.29 6.27
C GLN A 77 -13.29 -10.53 6.22
N HIS A 78 -12.50 -10.73 7.28
CA HIS A 78 -11.72 -11.95 7.46
C HIS A 78 -12.68 -13.14 7.53
N ARG A 79 -12.61 -14.05 6.55
CA ARG A 79 -13.39 -15.29 6.56
C ARG A 79 -12.77 -16.23 7.58
N LYS A 80 -13.24 -16.20 8.83
CA LYS A 80 -12.84 -17.13 9.88
C LYS A 80 -13.39 -18.53 9.57
N GLY A 81 -12.58 -19.39 8.96
CA GLY A 81 -12.90 -20.81 8.81
C GLY A 81 -11.86 -21.58 8.01
N LYS A 82 -11.42 -22.74 8.53
CA LYS A 82 -10.80 -23.77 7.67
C LYS A 82 -11.84 -24.15 6.60
N PRO A 83 -11.46 -24.32 5.32
CA PRO A 83 -12.37 -24.93 4.35
C PRO A 83 -12.74 -26.31 4.89
N LYS A 84 -14.00 -26.49 5.29
CA LYS A 84 -14.49 -27.80 5.72
C LYS A 84 -14.37 -28.73 4.51
N THR A 85 -13.50 -29.71 4.65
CA THR A 85 -13.27 -30.81 3.73
C THR A 85 -14.53 -31.66 3.63
N THR A 86 -15.46 -31.28 2.76
CA THR A 86 -16.46 -32.16 2.11
C THR A 86 -17.20 -31.32 1.06
N ALA A 87 -17.11 -31.77 -0.21
CA ALA A 87 -17.67 -31.20 -1.45
C ALA A 87 -16.75 -30.23 -2.25
N PRO A 88 -16.47 -30.52 -3.54
CA PRO A 88 -15.70 -29.66 -4.44
C PRO A 88 -16.61 -28.64 -5.14
N THR A 89 -17.36 -27.85 -4.37
CA THR A 89 -18.29 -26.81 -4.86
C THR A 89 -18.64 -25.96 -3.64
N SER A 90 -17.93 -24.89 -3.29
CA SER A 90 -17.85 -23.66 -4.07
C SER A 90 -16.42 -23.10 -4.05
N GLU A 91 -15.86 -22.93 -5.24
CA GLU A 91 -14.99 -21.79 -5.52
C GLU A 91 -15.58 -20.57 -4.82
N PHE A 92 -14.74 -19.83 -4.09
CA PHE A 92 -15.06 -18.67 -3.27
C PHE A 92 -16.34 -17.95 -3.75
N PRO A 93 -17.26 -17.48 -2.88
CA PRO A 93 -18.18 -16.43 -3.31
C PRO A 93 -17.32 -15.18 -3.60
N GLU A 94 -16.78 -15.19 -4.82
CA GLU A 94 -16.31 -14.12 -5.67
C GLU A 94 -17.57 -13.28 -5.96
N VAL A 95 -17.51 -11.97 -6.14
CA VAL A 95 -17.29 -11.47 -7.50
C VAL A 95 -16.90 -9.99 -7.46
N SER A 96 -17.35 -9.21 -6.48
CA SER A 96 -17.39 -7.75 -6.63
C SER A 96 -15.99 -7.09 -6.68
N LEU A 97 -15.13 -7.30 -5.67
CA LEU A 97 -13.79 -6.68 -5.69
C LEU A 97 -12.88 -7.29 -6.76
N ARG A 98 -13.06 -8.58 -7.05
CA ARG A 98 -12.31 -9.29 -8.10
C ARG A 98 -12.62 -8.75 -9.49
N VAL A 99 -13.88 -8.38 -9.76
CA VAL A 99 -14.25 -7.75 -11.03
C VAL A 99 -13.39 -6.53 -11.28
N LEU A 100 -13.11 -5.70 -10.26
CA LEU A 100 -12.24 -4.54 -10.39
C LEU A 100 -10.74 -4.91 -10.45
N LEU A 101 -10.26 -5.72 -9.49
CA LEU A 101 -8.83 -6.02 -9.35
C LEU A 101 -8.28 -6.93 -10.46
N CYS A 102 -9.12 -7.77 -11.06
CA CYS A 102 -8.74 -8.63 -12.17
C CYS A 102 -9.13 -8.07 -13.53
N HIS A 103 -9.81 -6.91 -13.61
CA HIS A 103 -10.18 -6.30 -14.90
C HIS A 103 -8.92 -5.89 -15.68
N PRO A 104 -8.62 -6.52 -16.84
CA PRO A 104 -7.40 -6.22 -17.58
C PRO A 104 -7.31 -4.77 -18.07
N PRO A 105 -8.40 -4.13 -18.55
CA PRO A 105 -8.36 -2.73 -18.99
C PRO A 105 -7.96 -1.71 -17.93
N PHE A 106 -8.10 -2.03 -16.64
CA PHE A 106 -7.73 -1.12 -15.57
C PHE A 106 -6.31 -1.36 -15.11
N LEU A 107 -5.48 -0.33 -15.19
CA LEU A 107 -4.19 -0.26 -14.53
C LEU A 107 -4.40 -0.06 -13.02
N LYS A 108 -3.91 -0.97 -12.18
CA LYS A 108 -3.95 -0.81 -10.71
C LYS A 108 -2.60 -0.31 -10.22
N CYS A 109 -2.55 0.83 -9.53
CA CYS A 109 -1.30 1.41 -9.04
C CYS A 109 -1.30 1.57 -7.51
N ALA A 110 -0.18 1.27 -6.88
CA ALA A 110 0.04 1.49 -5.44
C ALA A 110 1.54 1.71 -5.18
N PHE A 111 1.89 2.38 -4.07
CA PHE A 111 3.29 2.57 -3.68
C PHE A 111 3.95 1.30 -3.12
N GLN A 112 3.19 0.30 -2.67
CA GLN A 112 3.75 -0.98 -2.22
C GLN A 112 2.90 -2.12 -2.77
N MET A 113 2.81 -2.18 -4.11
CA MET A 113 1.86 -3.08 -4.77
C MET A 113 2.16 -4.56 -4.52
N ASP A 114 3.44 -4.91 -4.37
CA ASP A 114 3.88 -6.26 -3.98
C ASP A 114 3.32 -6.67 -2.60
N ARG A 115 3.41 -5.78 -1.61
CA ARG A 115 2.86 -6.01 -0.27
C ARG A 115 1.33 -6.11 -0.29
N LEU A 116 0.66 -5.24 -1.05
CA LEU A 116 -0.79 -5.28 -1.22
C LEU A 116 -1.23 -6.59 -1.89
N ALA A 117 -0.60 -6.98 -3.01
CA ALA A 117 -0.90 -8.20 -3.74
C ALA A 117 -0.70 -9.46 -2.88
N ALA A 118 0.39 -9.50 -2.11
CA ALA A 118 0.65 -10.58 -1.14
C ALA A 118 -0.46 -10.67 -0.09
N SER A 119 -0.88 -9.53 0.46
CA SER A 119 -1.90 -9.49 1.51
C SER A 119 -3.30 -9.84 1.00
N LEU A 120 -3.66 -9.36 -0.20
CA LEU A 120 -4.90 -9.76 -0.89
C LEU A 120 -4.99 -11.28 -1.06
N TYR A 121 -3.88 -11.92 -1.43
CA TYR A 121 -3.85 -13.37 -1.63
C TYR A 121 -3.85 -14.15 -0.30
N LEU A 122 -3.01 -13.79 0.66
CA LEU A 122 -2.92 -14.53 1.93
C LEU A 122 -4.17 -14.40 2.79
N ASP A 123 -4.67 -13.17 2.92
CA ASP A 123 -5.73 -12.87 3.87
C ASP A 123 -7.12 -13.15 3.27
N PHE A 124 -7.27 -13.00 1.94
CA PHE A 124 -8.57 -13.07 1.28
C PHE A 124 -8.62 -14.03 0.07
N GLY A 125 -7.50 -14.63 -0.34
CA GLY A 125 -7.44 -15.46 -1.54
C GLY A 125 -7.70 -14.69 -2.84
N ILE A 126 -7.63 -13.36 -2.81
CA ILE A 126 -7.92 -12.48 -3.95
C ILE A 126 -6.67 -12.32 -4.81
N ARG A 127 -6.84 -12.43 -6.12
CA ARG A 127 -5.80 -12.20 -7.12
C ARG A 127 -5.95 -10.81 -7.74
N ILE A 128 -4.89 -10.35 -8.40
CA ILE A 128 -4.81 -9.03 -9.04
C ILE A 128 -4.01 -9.16 -10.34
N THR A 129 -4.48 -8.48 -11.38
CA THR A 129 -3.84 -8.43 -12.71
C THR A 129 -3.44 -6.99 -13.02
N THR A 130 -2.60 -6.77 -14.03
CA THR A 130 -2.24 -5.42 -14.54
C THR A 130 -1.93 -4.39 -13.43
N ALA A 131 -1.24 -4.85 -12.38
CA ALA A 131 -0.89 -4.03 -11.22
C ALA A 131 0.55 -3.50 -11.37
N LYS A 132 0.80 -2.24 -11.02
CA LYS A 132 2.14 -1.65 -11.01
C LYS A 132 2.47 -1.14 -9.63
N ASP A 133 3.72 -1.36 -9.24
CA ASP A 133 4.30 -0.77 -8.05
C ASP A 133 4.94 0.58 -8.40
N LEU A 134 4.38 1.68 -7.88
CA LEU A 134 4.87 3.03 -8.16
C LEU A 134 6.28 3.26 -7.61
N LEU A 135 6.66 2.61 -6.49
CA LEU A 135 8.01 2.74 -5.96
C LEU A 135 9.07 2.04 -6.81
N SER A 136 8.67 1.23 -7.79
CA SER A 136 9.58 0.64 -8.78
C SER A 136 10.05 1.66 -9.83
N LEU A 137 9.48 2.88 -9.86
CA LEU A 137 9.99 4.01 -10.65
C LEU A 137 11.30 4.58 -10.06
N SER A 138 11.56 4.33 -8.78
CA SER A 138 12.79 4.78 -8.12
C SER A 138 13.91 3.77 -8.31
N ARG A 139 15.12 4.28 -8.58
CA ARG A 139 16.36 3.48 -8.59
C ARG A 139 16.97 3.29 -7.19
N GLY A 140 16.48 4.03 -6.20
CA GLY A 140 17.00 4.02 -4.84
C GLY A 140 16.30 3.02 -3.93
N SER A 141 16.59 3.12 -2.62
CA SER A 141 15.86 2.36 -1.61
C SER A 141 14.37 2.71 -1.65
N ARG A 142 13.52 1.71 -1.88
CA ARG A 142 12.05 1.86 -1.94
C ARG A 142 11.46 2.52 -0.68
N HIS A 143 12.13 2.42 0.46
CA HIS A 143 11.68 3.02 1.72
C HIS A 143 12.14 4.48 1.93
N SER A 144 12.94 5.03 1.02
CA SER A 144 13.39 6.42 1.11
C SER A 144 12.28 7.40 0.75
N PHE A 145 12.24 8.55 1.42
CA PHE A 145 11.34 9.65 1.05
C PHE A 145 11.53 10.09 -0.41
N GLN A 146 12.77 10.06 -0.91
CA GLN A 146 13.07 10.37 -2.30
C GLN A 146 12.33 9.45 -3.29
N SER A 147 12.15 8.17 -2.96
CA SER A 147 11.43 7.24 -3.82
C SER A 147 9.95 7.58 -3.93
N PHE A 148 9.33 8.05 -2.84
CA PHE A 148 7.97 8.57 -2.87
C PHE A 148 7.87 9.84 -3.71
N ILE A 149 8.80 10.78 -3.56
CA ILE A 149 8.84 12.00 -4.37
C ILE A 149 8.98 11.68 -5.86
N THR A 150 9.87 10.77 -6.23
CA THR A 150 10.03 10.33 -7.63
C THR A 150 8.75 9.68 -8.15
N ALA A 151 8.16 8.76 -7.39
CA ALA A 151 6.92 8.08 -7.77
C ALA A 151 5.70 9.02 -7.85
N LEU A 152 5.73 10.16 -7.14
CA LEU A 152 4.73 11.22 -7.19
C LEU A 152 4.95 12.21 -8.35
N GLY A 153 5.91 11.97 -9.25
CA GLY A 153 6.15 12.85 -10.39
C GLY A 153 7.18 13.97 -10.14
N GLY A 154 7.99 13.85 -9.08
CA GLY A 154 9.15 14.71 -8.81
C GLY A 154 8.89 15.92 -7.89
N GLU A 155 9.95 16.62 -7.49
CA GLU A 155 9.84 17.68 -6.46
C GLU A 155 9.06 18.92 -6.91
N LEU A 156 9.10 19.24 -8.21
CA LEU A 156 8.49 20.45 -8.74
C LEU A 156 6.96 20.40 -8.74
N SER A 157 6.38 19.20 -8.84
CA SER A 157 4.94 19.00 -8.90
C SER A 157 4.29 18.87 -7.51
N LEU A 158 5.09 18.81 -6.44
CA LEU A 158 4.63 18.41 -5.11
C LEU A 158 4.76 19.49 -4.04
N ASN A 159 3.82 19.46 -3.11
CA ASN A 159 3.96 20.00 -1.78
C ASN A 159 4.78 19.01 -0.92
N LYS A 160 6.09 19.25 -0.81
CA LYS A 160 7.03 18.34 -0.17
C LYS A 160 6.72 18.10 1.31
N SER A 161 6.21 19.10 2.03
CA SER A 161 5.84 18.94 3.45
C SER A 161 4.61 18.04 3.60
N ALA A 162 3.57 18.25 2.79
CA ALA A 162 2.39 17.38 2.76
C ALA A 162 2.73 15.93 2.39
N ALA A 163 3.58 15.73 1.37
CA ALA A 163 4.06 14.40 0.98
C ALA A 163 4.86 13.72 2.11
N LYS A 164 5.71 14.48 2.83
CA LYS A 164 6.46 13.96 3.97
C LYS A 164 5.53 13.52 5.09
N VAL A 165 4.53 14.34 5.44
CA VAL A 165 3.52 13.97 6.43
C VAL A 165 2.75 12.72 6.02
N LEU A 166 2.40 12.59 4.73
CA LEU A 166 1.64 11.44 4.23
C LEU A 166 2.39 10.10 4.32
N TYR A 167 3.70 10.09 4.03
CA TYR A 167 4.46 8.84 3.85
C TYR A 167 5.53 8.58 4.90
N MET A 168 5.96 9.61 5.64
CA MET A 168 7.09 9.53 6.58
C MET A 168 6.68 9.84 8.02
N SER A 169 5.38 9.88 8.34
CA SER A 169 4.92 10.02 9.72
C SER A 169 5.29 8.77 10.53
N GLU A 170 6.41 8.83 11.24
CA GLU A 170 6.88 7.76 12.12
C GLU A 170 5.87 7.48 13.24
N GLY A 171 5.58 6.20 13.49
CA GLY A 171 4.86 5.76 14.68
C GLY A 171 3.34 5.95 14.68
N ALA A 172 2.72 6.35 13.57
CA ALA A 172 1.26 6.41 13.47
C ALA A 172 0.66 4.99 13.45
N THR A 173 0.35 4.46 14.64
CA THR A 173 -0.36 3.19 14.82
C THR A 173 -1.79 3.23 14.27
N ASN A 174 -2.30 4.42 13.96
CA ASN A 174 -3.63 4.67 13.43
C ASN A 174 -3.57 5.64 12.24
N VAL A 175 -3.54 5.09 11.02
CA VAL A 175 -3.72 5.88 9.79
C VAL A 175 -5.20 6.28 9.68
N SER A 176 -5.49 7.57 9.53
CA SER A 176 -6.86 8.04 9.36
C SER A 176 -7.42 7.67 7.97
N PHE A 177 -8.74 7.61 7.83
CA PHE A 177 -9.36 7.37 6.52
C PHE A 177 -9.10 8.50 5.51
N GLN A 178 -8.89 9.73 5.98
CA GLN A 178 -8.46 10.84 5.13
C GLN A 178 -7.07 10.57 4.54
N THR A 179 -6.12 10.14 5.38
CA THR A 179 -4.77 9.77 4.96
C THR A 179 -4.82 8.58 3.99
N LEU A 180 -5.62 7.56 4.28
CA LEU A 180 -5.80 6.40 3.42
C LEU A 180 -6.39 6.78 2.04
N ALA A 181 -7.44 7.59 2.02
CA ALA A 181 -8.05 8.08 0.79
C ALA A 181 -7.06 8.91 -0.03
N LEU A 182 -6.29 9.77 0.64
CA LEU A 182 -5.28 10.61 0.02
C LEU A 182 -4.13 9.81 -0.57
N GLN A 183 -3.70 8.71 0.07
CA GLN A 183 -2.70 7.79 -0.48
C GLN A 183 -3.20 7.09 -1.74
N ALA A 184 -4.44 6.58 -1.72
CA ALA A 184 -5.03 5.93 -2.89
C ALA A 184 -5.17 6.93 -4.05
N TRP A 185 -5.68 8.13 -3.78
CA TRP A 185 -5.80 9.16 -4.79
C TRP A 185 -4.44 9.64 -5.31
N ALA A 186 -3.44 9.80 -4.44
CA ALA A 186 -2.09 10.14 -4.88
C ALA A 186 -1.50 9.05 -5.80
N ALA A 187 -1.76 7.77 -5.52
CA ALA A 187 -1.32 6.68 -6.39
C ALA A 187 -2.01 6.72 -7.77
N PHE A 188 -3.31 7.05 -7.81
CA PHE A 188 -4.02 7.30 -9.08
C PHE A 188 -3.39 8.47 -9.83
N SER A 189 -3.27 9.63 -9.17
CA SER A 189 -2.78 10.87 -9.77
C SER A 189 -1.38 10.70 -10.34
N SER A 190 -0.48 10.03 -9.61
CA SER A 190 0.85 9.63 -10.11
C SER A 190 0.77 8.86 -11.42
N ALA A 191 -0.10 7.84 -11.49
CA ALA A 191 -0.15 6.94 -12.63
C ALA A 191 -0.64 7.61 -13.93
N VAL A 192 -1.44 8.67 -13.81
CA VAL A 192 -1.99 9.41 -14.96
C VAL A 192 -1.17 10.63 -15.36
N VAL A 193 -0.10 10.96 -14.64
CA VAL A 193 0.87 11.97 -15.11
C VAL A 193 1.62 11.40 -16.31
N LEU A 194 1.64 12.13 -17.43
CA LEU A 194 2.22 11.68 -18.69
C LEU A 194 3.67 11.15 -18.56
N SER A 195 4.53 11.86 -17.84
CA SER A 195 5.92 11.42 -17.64
C SER A 195 6.02 10.12 -16.84
N THR A 196 5.12 9.92 -15.88
CA THR A 196 5.06 8.72 -15.05
C THR A 196 4.39 7.56 -15.79
N SER A 197 3.34 7.80 -16.58
CA SER A 197 2.64 6.76 -17.34
C SER A 197 3.58 6.09 -18.34
N ILE A 198 4.39 6.86 -19.07
CA ILE A 198 5.42 6.35 -19.98
C ILE A 198 6.42 5.46 -19.24
N GLN A 199 6.85 5.86 -18.04
CA GLN A 199 7.77 5.05 -17.23
C GLN A 199 7.09 3.80 -16.63
N LEU A 200 5.78 3.84 -16.40
CA LEU A 200 5.05 2.67 -15.91
C LEU A 200 4.90 1.60 -16.99
N GLU A 201 4.90 1.95 -18.28
CA GLU A 201 4.83 0.99 -19.37
C GLU A 201 6.01 0.01 -19.35
N ILE A 202 7.22 0.50 -19.05
CA ILE A 202 8.44 -0.31 -18.99
C ILE A 202 8.58 -1.16 -17.71
N ILE A 203 7.85 -0.83 -16.64
CA ILE A 203 7.92 -1.57 -15.37
C ILE A 203 7.13 -2.88 -15.52
N PRO A 204 7.65 -4.06 -15.11
CA PRO A 204 6.87 -5.29 -15.16
C PRO A 204 5.58 -5.21 -14.33
N SER A 205 4.47 -5.67 -14.91
CA SER A 205 3.20 -5.75 -14.19
C SER A 205 3.20 -6.92 -13.21
N ILE A 206 2.70 -6.69 -12.00
CA ILE A 206 2.32 -7.75 -11.07
C ILE A 206 1.03 -8.38 -11.58
N ASN A 207 1.10 -9.68 -11.87
CA ASN A 207 -0.05 -10.49 -12.26
C ASN A 207 -0.06 -11.78 -11.45
N THR A 208 -0.85 -11.81 -10.38
CA THR A 208 -0.95 -12.99 -9.52
C THR A 208 -1.89 -14.05 -10.10
N GLN A 209 -2.68 -13.72 -11.14
CA GLN A 209 -3.59 -14.66 -11.81
C GLN A 209 -2.85 -15.80 -12.49
N ILE A 210 -1.71 -15.52 -13.11
CA ILE A 210 -0.91 -16.50 -13.86
C ILE A 210 0.06 -17.30 -12.97
N MET A 211 0.18 -16.97 -11.68
CA MET A 211 1.11 -17.63 -10.77
C MET A 211 0.51 -18.92 -10.19
N ASP A 212 1.34 -19.97 -10.10
CA ASP A 212 0.98 -21.20 -9.39
C ASP A 212 0.61 -20.89 -7.92
N LYS A 213 -0.38 -21.62 -7.39
CA LYS A 213 -0.92 -21.39 -6.04
C LYS A 213 0.13 -21.61 -4.95
N LYS A 214 1.02 -22.60 -5.08
CA LYS A 214 2.06 -22.90 -4.09
C LYS A 214 3.16 -21.83 -4.13
N ILE A 215 3.59 -21.45 -5.34
CA ILE A 215 4.58 -20.39 -5.54
C ILE A 215 4.06 -19.06 -5.00
N LEU A 216 2.84 -18.66 -5.36
CA LEU A 216 2.24 -17.42 -4.90
C LEU A 216 2.08 -17.40 -3.37
N LYS A 217 1.69 -18.54 -2.76
CA LYS A 217 1.62 -18.67 -1.30
C LYS A 217 2.99 -18.47 -0.64
N LEU A 218 4.04 -19.08 -1.21
CA LEU A 218 5.41 -18.92 -0.72
C LEU A 218 5.83 -17.44 -0.79
N ILE A 219 5.71 -16.81 -1.96
CA ILE A 219 6.07 -15.39 -2.17
C ILE A 219 5.32 -14.50 -1.18
N ALA A 220 4.01 -14.67 -1.10
CA ALA A 220 3.19 -13.82 -0.26
C ALA A 220 3.53 -14.02 1.23
N THR A 221 3.80 -15.24 1.67
CA THR A 221 4.25 -15.55 3.04
C THR A 221 5.58 -14.87 3.35
N THR A 222 6.55 -14.96 2.43
CA THR A 222 7.85 -14.31 2.59
C THR A 222 7.71 -12.79 2.73
N ILE A 223 6.91 -12.15 1.87
CA ILE A 223 6.66 -10.70 1.94
C ILE A 223 5.99 -10.33 3.27
N HIS A 224 4.99 -11.09 3.69
CA HIS A 224 4.26 -10.85 4.94
C HIS A 224 5.17 -10.96 6.16
N THR A 225 5.95 -12.05 6.27
CA THR A 225 6.90 -12.27 7.37
C THR A 225 7.98 -11.21 7.39
N GLY A 226 8.57 -10.86 6.23
CA GLY A 226 9.58 -9.80 6.13
C GLY A 226 9.02 -8.44 6.58
N THR A 227 7.78 -8.13 6.23
CA THR A 227 7.11 -6.91 6.67
C THR A 227 6.91 -6.88 8.18
N GLN A 228 6.42 -7.97 8.77
CA GLN A 228 6.26 -8.09 10.22
C GLN A 228 7.60 -7.92 10.95
N GLN A 229 8.66 -8.55 10.42
CA GLN A 229 10.01 -8.40 10.98
C GLN A 229 10.47 -6.95 10.93
N MET A 230 10.29 -6.25 9.80
CA MET A 230 10.63 -4.83 9.69
C MET A 230 9.88 -3.96 10.70
N LEU A 231 8.58 -4.18 10.89
CA LEU A 231 7.79 -3.44 11.88
C LEU A 231 8.16 -3.78 13.33
N SER A 232 8.69 -4.97 13.58
CA SER A 232 9.18 -5.38 14.89
C SER A 232 10.57 -4.83 15.22
N MET A 233 11.29 -4.28 14.24
CA MET A 233 12.61 -3.70 14.49
C MET A 233 12.47 -2.43 15.35
N PRO A 234 13.33 -2.28 16.39
CA PRO A 234 13.31 -1.07 17.20
C PRO A 234 13.68 0.15 16.35
N LEU A 235 12.80 1.16 16.35
CA LEU A 235 12.99 2.44 15.63
C LEU A 235 14.22 3.23 16.13
N ARG A 236 14.61 3.02 17.39
CA ARG A 236 15.82 3.58 17.98
C ARG A 236 16.63 2.46 18.60
N ARG A 237 17.79 2.19 18.03
CA ARG A 237 18.81 1.35 18.68
C ARG A 237 19.63 2.27 19.57
N LYS A 238 19.40 2.21 20.89
CA LYS A 238 20.39 2.72 21.85
C LYS A 238 21.53 1.70 21.86
N ASN A 239 22.66 2.06 21.25
CA ASN A 239 23.88 1.32 21.48
C ASN A 239 24.41 1.75 22.85
N GLU A 240 24.46 0.83 23.80
CA GLU A 240 25.11 1.04 25.09
C GLU A 240 26.61 1.06 24.83
N VAL A 241 27.14 2.27 24.75
CA VAL A 241 28.58 2.54 24.67
C VAL A 241 29.08 2.77 26.09
N ILE A 242 30.13 2.05 26.49
CA ILE A 242 30.83 2.33 27.76
C ILE A 242 31.39 3.76 27.64
N MET A 243 30.97 4.66 28.53
CA MET A 243 31.37 6.07 28.48
C MET A 243 32.84 6.34 28.85
N ASP A 244 33.59 5.30 29.20
CA ASP A 244 35.05 5.37 29.44
C ASP A 244 35.84 5.31 28.13
N ALA A 245 35.36 5.98 27.07
CA ALA A 245 36.08 6.11 25.82
C ALA A 245 37.30 7.01 26.06
N ALA A 246 38.43 6.39 26.41
CA ALA A 246 39.71 7.07 26.49
C ALA A 246 40.13 7.49 25.08
N ILE A 247 40.27 8.80 24.86
CA ILE A 247 40.93 9.33 23.67
C ILE A 247 42.42 9.05 23.86
N GLN A 248 42.93 8.01 23.19
CA GLN A 248 44.36 7.75 23.12
C GLN A 248 44.84 8.14 21.73
N SER A 249 45.80 9.07 21.66
CA SER A 249 46.49 9.44 20.42
C SER A 249 45.59 9.93 19.27
N GLY A 250 44.48 10.61 19.59
CA GLY A 250 43.56 11.17 18.59
C GLY A 250 42.50 10.19 18.06
N GLU A 251 42.48 8.94 18.53
CA GLU A 251 41.46 7.96 18.18
C GLU A 251 40.50 7.72 19.35
N VAL A 252 39.20 7.63 19.05
CA VAL A 252 38.15 7.28 20.02
C VAL A 252 37.94 5.77 19.96
N LYS A 253 38.42 5.05 20.99
CA LYS A 253 38.10 3.63 21.17
C LYS A 253 36.73 3.49 21.81
N VAL A 254 35.80 2.92 21.06
CA VAL A 254 34.43 2.65 21.51
C VAL A 254 34.28 1.15 21.69
N GLU A 255 34.06 0.70 22.92
CA GLU A 255 33.81 -0.72 23.20
C GLU A 255 32.31 -0.98 23.37
N SER A 256 31.79 -1.97 22.64
CA SER A 256 30.39 -2.36 22.72
C SER A 256 30.17 -3.31 23.89
N GLN A 257 29.25 -2.99 24.80
CA GLN A 257 28.89 -3.93 25.88
C GLN A 257 28.23 -5.22 25.38
N ARG A 258 27.65 -5.21 24.16
CA ARG A 258 26.89 -6.35 23.62
C ARG A 258 27.72 -7.38 22.89
N TYR A 259 28.83 -6.98 22.30
CA TYR A 259 29.67 -7.87 21.50
C TYR A 259 31.08 -7.83 22.06
N LYS A 260 31.38 -8.79 22.95
CA LYS A 260 32.76 -9.09 23.32
C LYS A 260 33.35 -9.90 22.17
N LEU A 261 34.39 -9.36 21.53
CA LEU A 261 35.24 -10.15 20.64
C LEU A 261 35.96 -11.18 21.53
N ALA A 262 35.63 -12.46 21.31
CA ALA A 262 36.36 -13.58 21.91
C ALA A 262 37.67 -13.81 21.16
#